data_AF-A0A4R2KP09-F1
#
_entry.id   AF-A0A4R2KP09-F1
#
_cell.length_a   1.000
_cell.length_b   1.000
_cell.length_c   1.000
_cell.angle_alpha   90.00
_cell.angle_beta   90.00
_cell.angle_gamma   90.00
#
_symmetry.space_group_name_H-M   'P 1'
#
loop_
_entity.id
_entity.type
_entity.pdbx_description
1 polymer ?
#
loop_
_entity_poly.entity_id
_entity_poly.type
_entity_poly.pdbx_seq_one_letter_code
_entity_poly.pdbx_strand_id
1 'polypeptide(L)'
;MTVSLSNDIFDDFFHQFTVEPVVSRAQMREVGRLRHHVYCEEFAYEPPRPSGIEADQHDGHSLHCLVRHNRSGTPAGCVRLICASEEHTLALEDYCLPAMHLDHMSALSERRHALCEFSRLAVAPGFRIRRRLGDSAVQTGVPAECLDDERACYPLVTTATFLAAFATADTVGRSNVFGMMEASLPRLLRRAGIAVQPAGDFMDYHGRRAPHFVTVEEAVSGMRPEVRQLYERIHDAVSANPVVSGTAAVA
;
A
#
# COMPACT_ATOMS: atom_id res chain seq x y z
N MET A 1 14.15 14.10 -15.84
CA MET A 1 13.82 15.29 -15.04
C MET A 1 13.56 14.86 -13.61
N THR A 2 14.45 15.19 -12.70
CA THR A 2 14.23 15.09 -11.25
C THR A 2 13.47 16.34 -10.83
N VAL A 3 12.18 16.20 -10.51
CA VAL A 3 11.43 17.28 -9.88
C VAL A 3 11.96 17.40 -8.46
N SER A 4 12.46 18.58 -8.10
CA SER A 4 12.77 18.92 -6.71
C SER A 4 11.43 19.06 -5.98
N LEU A 5 11.17 18.20 -5.00
CA LEU A 5 9.98 18.28 -4.18
C LEU A 5 10.21 19.40 -3.15
N SER A 6 9.62 20.58 -3.37
CA SER A 6 9.59 21.64 -2.35
C SER A 6 8.56 21.32 -1.27
N ASN A 7 8.65 21.95 -0.09
CA ASN A 7 7.63 21.76 0.97
C ASN A 7 6.21 22.02 0.45
N ASP A 8 6.06 23.00 -0.45
CA ASP A 8 4.79 23.40 -1.07
C ASP A 8 4.06 22.21 -1.70
N ILE A 9 4.75 21.29 -2.39
CA ILE A 9 4.08 20.14 -3.04
C ILE A 9 3.54 19.11 -2.02
N PHE A 10 4.11 19.07 -0.81
CA PHE A 10 3.58 18.24 0.26
C PHE A 10 2.40 18.92 0.95
N ASP A 11 2.43 20.25 1.12
CA ASP A 11 1.27 21.00 1.60
C ASP A 11 0.09 20.92 0.62
N ASP A 12 0.34 21.06 -0.68
CA ASP A 12 -0.64 20.80 -1.73
C ASP A 12 -1.17 19.35 -1.68
N PHE A 13 -0.29 18.37 -1.49
CA PHE A 13 -0.71 16.96 -1.36
C PHE A 13 -1.65 16.76 -0.17
N PHE A 14 -1.34 17.29 1.02
CA PHE A 14 -2.20 17.14 2.20
C PHE A 14 -3.46 18.02 2.18
N HIS A 15 -3.44 19.12 1.41
CA HIS A 15 -4.66 19.88 1.12
C HIS A 15 -5.62 19.07 0.22
N GLN A 16 -5.08 18.33 -0.75
CA GLN A 16 -5.85 17.56 -1.73
C GLN A 16 -6.19 16.14 -1.28
N PHE A 17 -5.37 15.52 -0.42
CA PHE A 17 -5.48 14.12 -0.01
C PHE A 17 -5.35 13.95 1.50
N THR A 18 -6.15 13.03 2.05
CA THR A 18 -6.02 12.55 3.43
C THR A 18 -5.47 11.13 3.41
N VAL A 19 -4.48 10.84 4.25
CA VAL A 19 -4.01 9.48 4.51
C VAL A 19 -4.57 9.05 5.87
N GLU A 20 -5.45 8.06 5.86
CA GLU A 20 -6.16 7.59 7.06
C GLU A 20 -6.04 6.06 7.24
N PRO A 21 -5.89 5.57 8.48
CA PRO A 21 -6.11 4.17 8.79
C PRO A 21 -7.59 3.81 8.71
N VAL A 22 -7.87 2.57 8.33
CA VAL A 22 -9.23 2.03 8.16
C VAL A 22 -9.71 1.51 9.50
N VAL A 23 -10.60 2.26 10.14
CA VAL A 23 -11.13 1.97 11.49
C VAL A 23 -12.62 1.61 11.48
N SER A 24 -13.27 1.65 10.31
CA SER A 24 -14.71 1.42 10.17
C SER A 24 -15.07 0.45 9.04
N ARG A 25 -16.18 -0.27 9.20
CA ARG A 25 -16.79 -1.10 8.15
C ARG A 25 -17.17 -0.30 6.88
N ALA A 26 -17.35 1.02 6.99
CA ALA A 26 -17.61 1.88 5.83
C ALA A 26 -16.34 2.03 4.97
N GLN A 27 -15.23 2.45 5.58
CA GLN A 27 -13.92 2.54 4.93
C GLN A 27 -13.46 1.17 4.40
N MET A 28 -13.70 0.07 5.13
CA MET A 28 -13.31 -1.26 4.65
C MET A 28 -14.09 -1.70 3.39
N ARG A 29 -15.38 -1.32 3.25
CA ARG A 29 -16.12 -1.50 1.99
C ARG A 29 -15.55 -0.65 0.86
N GLU A 30 -15.05 0.56 1.14
CA GLU A 30 -14.40 1.42 0.15
C GLU A 30 -13.07 0.83 -0.34
N VAL A 31 -12.25 0.30 0.58
CA VAL A 31 -11.04 -0.48 0.26
C VAL A 31 -11.39 -1.68 -0.62
N GLY A 32 -12.41 -2.46 -0.24
CA GLY A 32 -12.85 -3.63 -1.01
C GLY A 32 -13.36 -3.31 -2.42
N ARG A 33 -14.01 -2.15 -2.62
CA ARG A 33 -14.41 -1.65 -3.94
C ARG A 33 -13.22 -1.20 -4.77
N LEU A 34 -12.30 -0.42 -4.17
CA LEU A 34 -11.08 0.03 -4.85
C LEU A 34 -10.22 -1.16 -5.28
N ARG A 35 -10.08 -2.16 -4.41
CA ARG A 35 -9.39 -3.41 -4.71
C ARG A 35 -10.09 -4.20 -5.81
N HIS A 36 -11.42 -4.35 -5.78
CA HIS A 36 -12.16 -5.03 -6.85
C HIS A 36 -11.92 -4.36 -8.21
N HIS A 37 -12.07 -3.04 -8.28
CA HIS A 37 -11.82 -2.29 -9.51
C HIS A 37 -10.40 -2.50 -10.06
N VAL A 38 -9.38 -2.50 -9.19
CA VAL A 38 -7.98 -2.62 -9.62
C VAL A 38 -7.57 -4.07 -9.88
N TYR A 39 -7.82 -4.99 -8.94
CA TYR A 39 -7.37 -6.38 -9.01
C TYR A 39 -8.27 -7.28 -9.86
N CYS A 40 -9.59 -7.04 -9.89
CA CYS A 40 -10.53 -7.86 -10.65
C CYS A 40 -10.86 -7.29 -12.03
N GLU A 41 -11.19 -6.00 -12.11
CA GLU A 41 -11.68 -5.40 -13.35
C GLU A 41 -10.55 -4.90 -14.27
N GLU A 42 -9.58 -4.15 -13.72
CA GLU A 42 -8.50 -3.56 -14.51
C GLU A 42 -7.39 -4.57 -14.85
N PHE A 43 -6.82 -5.24 -13.84
CA PHE A 43 -5.67 -6.13 -14.05
C PHE A 43 -6.04 -7.60 -14.21
N ALA A 44 -7.29 -8.00 -13.91
CA ALA A 44 -7.76 -9.39 -13.94
C ALA A 44 -6.83 -10.39 -13.22
N TYR A 45 -6.23 -9.95 -12.11
CA TYR A 45 -5.43 -10.79 -11.21
C TYR A 45 -6.32 -11.72 -10.38
N GLU A 46 -7.50 -11.24 -10.00
CA GLU A 46 -8.49 -11.95 -9.18
C GLU A 46 -9.82 -12.08 -9.95
N PRO A 47 -10.61 -13.14 -9.78
CA PRO A 47 -11.89 -13.27 -10.47
C PRO A 47 -12.89 -12.19 -10.01
N PRO A 48 -13.67 -11.57 -10.93
CA PRO A 48 -14.64 -10.54 -10.57
C PRO A 48 -15.77 -11.12 -9.71
N ARG A 49 -16.00 -10.48 -8.55
CA ARG A 49 -17.02 -10.88 -7.58
C ARG A 49 -18.33 -10.12 -7.82
N PRO A 50 -19.50 -10.79 -7.83
CA PRO A 50 -20.81 -10.13 -8.04
C PRO A 50 -21.17 -9.04 -7.01
N SER A 51 -20.52 -9.04 -5.84
CA SER A 51 -20.67 -8.03 -4.80
C SER A 51 -20.02 -6.69 -5.11
N GLY A 52 -19.13 -6.61 -6.11
CA GLY A 52 -18.26 -5.44 -6.32
C GLY A 52 -17.25 -5.21 -5.19
N ILE A 53 -16.95 -6.24 -4.38
CA ILE A 53 -16.05 -6.20 -3.23
C ILE A 53 -15.01 -7.32 -3.37
N GLU A 54 -13.73 -6.96 -3.40
CA GLU A 54 -12.60 -7.89 -3.30
C GLU A 54 -12.16 -7.98 -1.84
N ALA A 55 -12.15 -9.21 -1.33
CA ALA A 55 -11.68 -9.56 0.00
C ALA A 55 -11.17 -11.02 -0.01
N ASP A 56 -10.18 -11.29 0.82
CA ASP A 56 -9.59 -12.62 1.05
C ASP A 56 -9.48 -12.95 2.55
N GLN A 57 -8.95 -14.11 2.87
CA GLN A 57 -8.88 -14.64 4.25
C GLN A 57 -8.00 -13.80 5.21
N HIS A 58 -7.09 -12.98 4.71
CA HIS A 58 -6.19 -12.18 5.54
C HIS A 58 -6.82 -10.87 6.00
N ASP A 59 -7.89 -10.41 5.34
CA ASP A 59 -8.52 -9.11 5.63
C ASP A 59 -9.12 -9.02 7.04
N GLY A 60 -9.51 -10.15 7.65
CA GLY A 60 -10.05 -10.18 9.02
C GLY A 60 -9.03 -9.90 10.13
N HIS A 61 -7.73 -10.06 9.84
CA HIS A 61 -6.64 -9.86 10.79
C HIS A 61 -5.57 -8.87 10.28
N SER A 62 -5.89 -8.13 9.23
CA SER A 62 -5.01 -7.12 8.64
C SER A 62 -5.37 -5.71 9.09
N LEU A 63 -4.37 -4.83 9.09
CA LEU A 63 -4.55 -3.40 9.16
C LEU A 63 -4.57 -2.84 7.73
N HIS A 64 -5.29 -1.75 7.51
CA HIS A 64 -5.41 -1.14 6.19
C HIS A 64 -5.26 0.38 6.29
N CYS A 65 -4.63 0.98 5.29
CA CYS A 65 -4.63 2.42 5.09
C CYS A 65 -5.30 2.79 3.77
N LEU A 66 -5.92 3.96 3.77
CA LEU A 66 -6.66 4.55 2.67
C LEU A 66 -6.11 5.96 2.42
N VAL A 67 -5.73 6.24 1.18
CA VAL A 67 -5.50 7.59 0.69
C VAL A 67 -6.79 8.05 0.02
N ARG A 68 -7.41 9.10 0.55
CA ARG A 68 -8.68 9.66 0.08
C ARG A 68 -8.42 11.00 -0.60
N HIS A 69 -9.05 11.24 -1.75
CA HIS A 69 -9.07 12.57 -2.36
C HIS A 69 -10.13 13.44 -1.67
N ASN A 70 -9.72 14.55 -1.08
CA ASN A 70 -10.54 15.38 -0.19
C ASN A 70 -11.75 15.99 -0.91
N ARG A 71 -11.55 16.51 -2.13
CA ARG A 71 -12.60 17.23 -2.88
C ARG A 71 -13.73 16.33 -3.38
N SER A 72 -13.44 15.10 -3.80
CA SER A 72 -14.45 14.14 -4.27
C SER A 72 -14.88 13.12 -3.20
N GLY A 73 -14.17 13.04 -2.09
CA GLY A 73 -14.31 11.99 -1.07
C GLY A 73 -13.91 10.59 -1.54
N THR A 74 -13.46 10.41 -2.79
CA THR A 74 -13.20 9.09 -3.38
C THR A 74 -11.87 8.49 -2.91
N PRO A 75 -11.79 7.17 -2.66
CA PRO A 75 -10.54 6.43 -2.54
C PRO A 75 -9.60 6.69 -3.72
N ALA A 76 -8.41 7.20 -3.43
CA ALA A 76 -7.33 7.43 -4.38
C ALA A 76 -6.30 6.28 -4.36
N GLY A 77 -6.05 5.68 -3.19
CA GLY A 77 -5.20 4.51 -3.04
C GLY A 77 -5.47 3.76 -1.72
N CYS A 78 -5.06 2.50 -1.63
CA CYS A 78 -5.09 1.74 -0.39
C CYS A 78 -3.95 0.72 -0.32
N VAL A 79 -3.61 0.29 0.89
CA VAL A 79 -2.62 -0.77 1.16
C VAL A 79 -3.07 -1.61 2.35
N ARG A 80 -2.66 -2.87 2.38
CA ARG A 80 -2.90 -3.82 3.48
C ARG A 80 -1.59 -4.19 4.17
N LEU A 81 -1.64 -4.26 5.49
CA LEU A 81 -0.61 -4.77 6.37
C LEU A 81 -1.14 -6.04 7.06
N ILE A 82 -0.66 -7.21 6.65
CA ILE A 82 -0.96 -8.47 7.34
C ILE A 82 -0.01 -8.57 8.53
N CYS A 83 -0.53 -8.67 9.75
CA CYS A 83 0.27 -8.83 10.96
C CYS A 83 0.37 -10.32 11.33
N ALA A 84 1.56 -10.90 11.32
CA ALA A 84 1.72 -12.30 11.70
C ALA A 84 1.42 -12.51 13.21
N SER A 85 0.92 -13.70 13.55
CA SER A 85 0.76 -14.15 14.93
C SER A 85 0.93 -15.67 14.99
N GLU A 86 0.73 -16.27 16.16
CA GLU A 86 0.66 -17.74 16.29
C GLU A 86 -0.61 -18.31 15.64
N GLU A 87 -1.64 -17.48 15.42
CA GLU A 87 -2.95 -17.87 14.85
C GLU A 87 -3.11 -17.48 13.37
N HIS A 88 -2.26 -16.58 12.85
CA HIS A 88 -2.43 -15.95 11.54
C HIS A 88 -1.11 -15.89 10.76
N THR A 89 -1.12 -16.52 9.59
CA THR A 89 -0.03 -16.53 8.60
C THR A 89 -0.03 -15.29 7.71
N LEU A 90 1.14 -14.95 7.19
CA LEU A 90 1.30 -14.02 6.08
C LEU A 90 0.83 -14.68 4.77
N ALA A 91 0.37 -13.90 3.79
CA ALA A 91 -0.07 -14.46 2.50
C ALA A 91 1.09 -15.11 1.74
N LEU A 92 2.32 -14.61 1.93
CA LEU A 92 3.53 -15.25 1.40
C LEU A 92 3.77 -16.66 1.98
N GLU A 93 3.32 -16.94 3.20
CA GLU A 93 3.45 -18.28 3.82
C GLU A 93 2.47 -19.27 3.17
N ASP A 94 1.26 -18.80 2.87
CA ASP A 94 0.20 -19.62 2.27
C ASP A 94 0.46 -19.90 0.78
N TYR A 95 1.06 -18.94 0.04
CA TYR A 95 1.14 -18.98 -1.42
C TYR A 95 2.55 -18.94 -2.03
N CYS A 96 3.58 -18.49 -1.30
CA CYS A 96 4.87 -18.09 -1.89
C CYS A 96 6.12 -18.71 -1.25
N LEU A 97 6.00 -19.56 -0.22
CA LEU A 97 7.14 -20.25 0.40
C LEU A 97 8.11 -20.94 -0.60
N PRO A 98 7.66 -21.60 -1.69
CA PRO A 98 8.59 -22.24 -2.63
C PRO A 98 9.53 -21.28 -3.38
N ALA A 99 9.25 -19.98 -3.37
CA ALA A 99 10.10 -18.96 -3.99
C ALA A 99 11.06 -18.29 -2.99
N MET A 100 10.89 -18.50 -1.67
CA MET A 100 11.71 -17.87 -0.63
C MET A 100 13.14 -18.44 -0.59
N HIS A 101 14.13 -17.60 -0.28
CA HIS A 101 15.46 -18.04 0.07
C HIS A 101 15.50 -18.53 1.53
N LEU A 102 16.31 -19.57 1.80
CA LEU A 102 16.30 -20.30 3.08
C LEU A 102 16.55 -19.41 4.30
N ASP A 103 17.46 -18.44 4.19
CA ASP A 103 17.81 -17.50 5.27
C ASP A 103 16.65 -16.58 5.68
N HIS A 104 15.67 -16.38 4.78
CA HIS A 104 14.44 -15.65 5.08
C HIS A 104 13.31 -16.58 5.55
N MET A 105 13.35 -17.86 5.21
CA MET A 105 12.37 -18.84 5.72
C MET A 105 12.53 -19.08 7.22
N SER A 106 13.77 -19.12 7.73
CA SER A 106 14.02 -19.18 9.18
C SER A 106 13.49 -17.94 9.91
N ALA A 107 13.66 -16.75 9.31
CA ALA A 107 13.15 -15.49 9.85
C ALA A 107 11.61 -15.46 9.97
N LEU A 108 10.86 -16.23 9.18
CA LEU A 108 9.39 -16.35 9.32
C LEU A 108 8.96 -17.10 10.59
N SER A 109 9.78 -18.03 11.06
CA SER A 109 9.49 -18.82 12.27
C SER A 109 9.91 -18.14 13.57
N GLU A 110 10.72 -17.07 13.49
CA GLU A 110 11.18 -16.32 14.66
C GLU A 110 10.38 -15.04 14.89
N ARG A 111 10.14 -14.69 16.16
CA ARG A 111 9.58 -13.39 16.58
C ARG A 111 8.35 -12.97 15.76
N ARG A 112 7.36 -13.87 15.64
CA ARG A 112 6.11 -13.69 14.86
C ARG A 112 5.44 -12.34 15.08
N HIS A 113 5.44 -11.84 16.32
CA HIS A 113 4.88 -10.52 16.70
C HIS A 113 5.60 -9.32 16.08
N ALA A 114 6.82 -9.46 15.56
CA ALA A 114 7.57 -8.41 14.87
C ALA A 114 7.38 -8.44 13.35
N LEU A 115 6.87 -9.56 12.81
CA LEU A 115 6.69 -9.79 11.36
C LEU A 115 5.39 -9.19 10.84
N CYS A 116 5.42 -8.73 9.60
CA CYS A 116 4.26 -8.32 8.82
C CYS A 116 4.49 -8.45 7.30
N GLU A 117 3.42 -8.42 6.51
CA GLU A 117 3.47 -8.39 5.05
C GLU A 117 2.69 -7.20 4.48
N PHE A 118 3.32 -6.43 3.59
CA PHE A 118 2.64 -5.43 2.77
C PHE A 118 2.03 -6.10 1.54
N SER A 119 0.71 -5.97 1.40
CA SER A 119 -0.07 -6.60 0.34
C SER A 119 -1.18 -5.67 -0.17
N ARG A 120 -1.85 -6.07 -1.26
CA ARG A 120 -3.04 -5.40 -1.83
C ARG A 120 -2.89 -3.88 -2.07
N LEU A 121 -1.68 -3.42 -2.44
CA LEU A 121 -1.43 -2.02 -2.82
C LEU A 121 -2.15 -1.70 -4.13
N ALA A 122 -3.20 -0.88 -4.03
CA ALA A 122 -4.00 -0.39 -5.15
C ALA A 122 -3.98 1.14 -5.18
N VAL A 123 -3.93 1.72 -6.38
CA VAL A 123 -4.13 3.16 -6.62
C VAL A 123 -5.19 3.27 -7.70
N ALA A 124 -6.23 4.08 -7.54
CA ALA A 124 -7.29 4.18 -8.55
C ALA A 124 -6.72 4.77 -9.85
N PRO A 125 -7.13 4.29 -11.05
CA PRO A 125 -6.51 4.71 -12.32
C PRO A 125 -6.48 6.23 -12.54
N GLY A 126 -7.50 6.95 -12.05
CA GLY A 126 -7.60 8.41 -12.16
C GLY A 126 -6.49 9.19 -11.44
N PHE A 127 -5.81 8.59 -10.46
CA PHE A 127 -4.74 9.23 -9.66
C PHE A 127 -3.34 8.69 -10.01
N ARG A 128 -3.17 8.00 -11.15
CA ARG A 128 -1.86 7.48 -11.60
C ARG A 128 -1.22 8.42 -12.63
N ILE A 129 0.11 8.51 -12.60
CA ILE A 129 0.94 9.32 -13.52
C ILE A 129 0.68 9.00 -15.01
N ARG A 130 0.25 7.76 -15.30
CA ARG A 130 0.00 7.27 -16.66
C ARG A 130 -1.48 6.94 -16.83
N ARG A 131 -2.25 7.86 -17.40
CA ARG A 131 -3.24 7.46 -18.42
C ARG A 131 -2.45 6.91 -19.61
N ARG A 132 -2.73 5.69 -20.07
CA ARG A 132 -2.16 5.25 -21.36
C ARG A 132 -2.84 6.05 -22.46
N LEU A 133 -2.08 6.46 -23.47
CA LEU A 133 -2.66 6.98 -24.71
C LEU A 133 -3.47 5.85 -25.34
N GLY A 134 -4.80 5.95 -25.26
CA GLY A 134 -5.74 4.91 -25.70
C GLY A 134 -6.59 4.26 -24.61
N ASP A 135 -6.39 4.59 -23.32
CA ASP A 135 -7.35 4.19 -22.29
C ASP A 135 -8.67 4.94 -22.53
N SER A 136 -9.64 4.26 -23.15
CA SER A 136 -11.04 4.71 -23.19
C SER A 136 -11.49 5.07 -21.78
N ALA A 137 -12.23 6.17 -21.64
CA ALA A 137 -12.63 6.71 -20.35
C ALA A 137 -13.54 5.74 -19.56
N VAL A 138 -12.91 4.80 -18.86
CA VAL A 138 -13.46 4.19 -17.64
C VAL A 138 -13.90 5.36 -16.77
N GLN A 139 -15.13 5.31 -16.26
CA GLN A 139 -15.70 6.36 -15.41
C GLN A 139 -15.04 6.35 -14.03
N THR A 140 -13.75 6.70 -13.98
CA THR A 140 -13.08 7.09 -12.75
C THR A 140 -13.90 8.25 -12.19
N GLY A 141 -14.50 8.09 -11.00
CA GLY A 141 -15.34 9.10 -10.33
C GLY A 141 -14.61 10.39 -9.92
N VAL A 142 -13.44 10.63 -10.51
CA VAL A 142 -12.69 11.87 -10.52
C VAL A 142 -13.38 12.81 -11.52
N PRO A 143 -13.93 13.97 -11.09
CA PRO A 143 -14.56 14.91 -12.01
C PRO A 143 -13.63 15.31 -13.16
N ALA A 144 -14.18 15.60 -14.34
CA ALA A 144 -13.39 16.11 -15.48
C ALA A 144 -12.68 17.44 -15.14
N GLU A 145 -13.15 18.14 -14.11
CA GLU A 145 -12.68 19.41 -13.55
C GLU A 145 -11.61 19.21 -12.46
N CYS A 146 -10.62 18.34 -12.70
CA CYS A 146 -9.37 18.36 -11.93
C CYS A 146 -8.45 19.43 -12.49
N LEU A 147 -8.25 20.47 -11.67
CA LEU A 147 -7.31 21.57 -11.90
C LEU A 147 -5.91 21.00 -12.14
N ASP A 148 -5.11 21.66 -12.97
CA ASP A 148 -3.77 21.14 -13.32
C ASP A 148 -2.85 21.05 -12.09
N ASP A 149 -3.07 21.88 -11.07
CA ASP A 149 -2.38 21.83 -9.76
C ASP A 149 -2.64 20.53 -8.99
N GLU A 150 -3.82 19.90 -9.13
CA GLU A 150 -4.09 18.60 -8.49
C GLU A 150 -3.26 17.47 -9.12
N ARG A 151 -3.03 17.56 -10.43
CA ARG A 151 -2.32 16.53 -11.20
C ARG A 151 -0.84 16.45 -10.81
N ALA A 152 -0.27 17.54 -10.28
CA ALA A 152 1.09 17.56 -9.74
C ALA A 152 1.27 16.63 -8.53
N CYS A 153 0.19 16.40 -7.75
CA CYS A 153 0.20 15.56 -6.56
C CYS A 153 -0.08 14.07 -6.85
N TYR A 154 -0.60 13.71 -8.03
CA TYR A 154 -0.91 12.32 -8.38
C TYR A 154 0.30 11.35 -8.33
N PRO A 155 1.53 11.75 -8.73
CA PRO A 155 2.75 10.97 -8.47
C PRO A 155 2.98 10.62 -6.98
N LEU A 156 2.51 11.47 -6.07
CA LEU A 156 2.66 11.28 -4.63
C LEU A 156 1.62 10.32 -4.06
N VAL A 157 0.47 10.09 -4.70
CA VAL A 157 -0.56 9.14 -4.21
C VAL A 157 0.01 7.73 -4.07
N THR A 158 0.70 7.21 -5.09
CA THR A 158 1.38 5.90 -5.00
C THR A 158 2.46 5.90 -3.91
N THR A 159 3.15 7.04 -3.74
CA THR A 159 4.25 7.19 -2.77
C THR A 159 3.72 7.17 -1.34
N ALA A 160 2.73 8.02 -1.05
CA ALA A 160 2.02 8.07 0.22
C ALA A 160 1.33 6.74 0.55
N THR A 161 0.78 6.03 -0.44
CA THR A 161 0.14 4.72 -0.24
C THR A 161 1.14 3.68 0.30
N PHE A 162 2.39 3.62 -0.19
CA PHE A 162 3.38 2.71 0.39
C PHE A 162 3.98 3.25 1.71
N LEU A 163 4.16 4.56 1.85
CA LEU A 163 4.65 5.16 3.10
C LEU A 163 3.66 4.94 4.26
N ALA A 164 2.36 4.94 3.98
CA ALA A 164 1.31 4.59 4.95
C ALA A 164 1.46 3.17 5.50
N ALA A 165 1.92 2.21 4.68
CA ALA A 165 2.20 0.85 5.16
C ALA A 165 3.36 0.82 6.14
N PHE A 166 4.46 1.53 5.86
CA PHE A 166 5.58 1.69 6.79
C PHE A 166 5.16 2.38 8.08
N ALA A 167 4.39 3.48 7.99
CA ALA A 167 3.88 4.20 9.15
C ALA A 167 2.94 3.32 10.01
N THR A 168 2.10 2.49 9.38
CA THR A 168 1.25 1.54 10.10
C THR A 168 2.08 0.47 10.80
N ALA A 169 3.10 -0.08 10.12
CA ALA A 169 3.99 -1.07 10.70
C ALA A 169 4.76 -0.51 11.91
N ASP A 170 5.25 0.73 11.82
CA ASP A 170 5.93 1.47 12.89
C ASP A 170 5.00 1.65 14.10
N THR A 171 3.80 2.21 13.88
CA THR A 171 2.81 2.47 14.96
C THR A 171 2.31 1.22 15.69
N VAL A 172 2.35 0.04 15.06
CA VAL A 172 1.98 -1.24 15.68
C VAL A 172 3.17 -2.15 16.01
N GLY A 173 4.39 -1.62 16.00
CA GLY A 173 5.61 -2.31 16.47
C GLY A 173 6.07 -3.48 15.58
N ARG A 174 5.71 -3.48 14.30
CA ARG A 174 6.07 -4.53 13.32
C ARG A 174 7.34 -4.13 12.58
N SER A 175 8.48 -4.43 13.18
CA SER A 175 9.79 -4.02 12.65
C SER A 175 10.23 -4.75 11.38
N ASN A 176 9.71 -5.94 11.09
CA ASN A 176 10.16 -6.80 9.99
C ASN A 176 9.08 -6.88 8.91
N VAL A 177 9.37 -6.34 7.72
CA VAL A 177 8.41 -6.22 6.62
C VAL A 177 8.78 -7.16 5.47
N PHE A 178 7.84 -8.00 5.07
CA PHE A 178 7.87 -8.72 3.80
C PHE A 178 6.90 -8.11 2.77
N GLY A 179 7.07 -8.44 1.49
CA GLY A 179 6.05 -8.17 0.47
C GLY A 179 6.34 -8.82 -0.88
N MET A 180 5.29 -9.31 -1.55
CA MET A 180 5.36 -9.85 -2.91
C MET A 180 5.30 -8.73 -3.95
N MET A 181 6.45 -8.36 -4.51
CA MET A 181 6.59 -7.17 -5.35
C MET A 181 6.89 -7.52 -6.82
N GLU A 182 6.23 -6.84 -7.76
CA GLU A 182 6.65 -6.81 -9.16
C GLU A 182 7.92 -5.96 -9.33
N ALA A 183 8.70 -6.23 -10.38
CA ALA A 183 10.02 -5.60 -10.58
C ALA A 183 10.02 -4.06 -10.73
N SER A 184 8.85 -3.40 -10.86
CA SER A 184 8.75 -1.94 -10.88
C SER A 184 8.78 -1.32 -9.48
N LEU A 185 8.20 -1.99 -8.49
CA LEU A 185 7.99 -1.43 -7.15
C LEU A 185 9.29 -1.30 -6.34
N PRO A 186 10.21 -2.29 -6.28
CA PRO A 186 11.54 -2.12 -5.67
C PRO A 186 12.34 -0.98 -6.31
N ARG A 187 12.12 -0.69 -7.61
CA ARG A 187 12.78 0.44 -8.31
C ARG A 187 12.17 1.80 -7.93
N LEU A 188 10.88 1.83 -7.60
CA LEU A 188 10.21 3.01 -7.03
C LEU A 188 10.70 3.24 -5.59
N LEU A 189 10.69 2.18 -4.76
CA LEU A 189 11.19 2.21 -3.39
C LEU A 189 12.66 2.60 -3.33
N ARG A 190 13.53 2.05 -4.21
CA ARG A 190 14.95 2.45 -4.28
C ARG A 190 15.17 3.91 -4.72
N ARG A 191 14.18 4.56 -5.34
CA ARG A 191 14.24 6.01 -5.51
C ARG A 191 13.96 6.73 -4.17
N ALA A 192 13.22 6.14 -3.24
CA ALA A 192 12.70 6.79 -2.04
C ALA A 192 13.67 7.11 -0.86
N GLY A 193 14.86 6.53 -0.62
CA GLY A 193 15.66 5.53 -1.33
C GLY A 193 15.50 4.07 -0.85
N ILE A 194 14.48 3.80 -0.01
CA ILE A 194 14.12 2.52 0.63
C ILE A 194 14.67 1.30 -0.14
N ALA A 195 15.74 0.72 0.41
CA ALA A 195 16.48 -0.37 -0.20
C ALA A 195 15.95 -1.73 0.25
N VAL A 196 14.84 -2.17 -0.35
CA VAL A 196 14.32 -3.53 -0.10
C VAL A 196 15.30 -4.60 -0.63
N GLN A 197 15.51 -5.63 0.17
CA GLN A 197 16.36 -6.77 -0.14
C GLN A 197 15.52 -7.86 -0.84
N PRO A 198 16.01 -8.54 -1.90
CA PRO A 198 15.34 -9.73 -2.43
C PRO A 198 15.35 -10.83 -1.36
N ALA A 199 14.19 -11.42 -1.07
CA ALA A 199 14.04 -12.49 -0.09
C ALA A 199 13.76 -13.86 -0.74
N GLY A 200 13.88 -13.93 -2.07
CA GLY A 200 13.50 -15.06 -2.89
C GLY A 200 13.52 -14.75 -4.38
N ASP A 201 13.18 -15.75 -5.17
CA ASP A 201 13.22 -15.72 -6.64
C ASP A 201 11.91 -15.23 -7.27
N PHE A 202 11.96 -14.91 -8.57
CA PHE A 202 10.78 -14.52 -9.33
C PHE A 202 9.90 -15.72 -9.67
N MET A 203 8.66 -15.70 -9.20
CA MET A 203 7.58 -16.62 -9.58
C MET A 203 6.44 -15.90 -10.31
N ASP A 204 5.48 -16.66 -10.85
CA ASP A 204 4.22 -16.10 -11.33
C ASP A 204 3.18 -16.15 -10.20
N TYR A 205 2.78 -14.97 -9.72
CA TYR A 205 1.80 -14.78 -8.66
C TYR A 205 1.18 -13.39 -8.84
N HIS A 206 0.00 -13.33 -9.46
CA HIS A 206 -0.59 -12.08 -9.97
C HIS A 206 0.40 -11.31 -10.86
N GLY A 207 0.98 -12.01 -11.84
CA GLY A 207 2.10 -11.57 -12.65
C GLY A 207 3.46 -11.91 -12.05
N ARG A 208 4.54 -11.52 -12.74
CA ARG A 208 5.91 -11.87 -12.32
C ARG A 208 6.38 -11.07 -11.11
N ARG A 209 6.45 -11.72 -9.94
CA ARG A 209 6.81 -11.11 -8.64
C ARG A 209 7.88 -11.91 -7.92
N ALA A 210 8.59 -11.26 -7.00
CA ALA A 210 9.50 -11.92 -6.06
C ALA A 210 9.22 -11.41 -4.63
N PRO A 211 9.39 -12.24 -3.59
CA PRO A 211 9.34 -11.77 -2.21
C PRO A 211 10.52 -10.85 -1.95
N HIS A 212 10.26 -9.76 -1.22
CA HIS A 212 11.28 -8.83 -0.74
C HIS A 212 11.14 -8.65 0.77
N PHE A 213 12.25 -8.33 1.43
CA PHE A 213 12.36 -8.08 2.86
C PHE A 213 12.99 -6.71 3.12
N VAL A 214 12.57 -6.03 4.19
CA VAL A 214 13.23 -4.85 4.75
C VAL A 214 12.79 -4.68 6.20
N THR A 215 13.65 -4.12 7.06
CA THR A 215 13.17 -3.63 8.36
C THR A 215 12.57 -2.23 8.25
N VAL A 216 11.64 -1.87 9.14
CA VAL A 216 11.12 -0.50 9.24
C VAL A 216 12.26 0.48 9.50
N GLU A 217 13.23 0.13 10.33
CA GLU A 217 14.42 0.94 10.64
C GLU A 217 15.28 1.21 9.40
N GLU A 218 15.64 0.19 8.62
CA GLU A 218 16.38 0.36 7.35
C GLU A 218 15.59 1.19 6.33
N ALA A 219 14.27 0.95 6.23
CA ALA A 219 13.42 1.70 5.31
C ALA A 219 13.38 3.19 5.67
N VAL A 220 13.10 3.50 6.94
CA VAL A 220 12.90 4.86 7.48
C VAL A 220 14.21 5.65 7.61
N SER A 221 15.34 4.98 7.84
CA SER A 221 16.69 5.60 7.82
C SER A 221 17.23 5.80 6.39
N GLY A 222 16.84 4.95 5.43
CA GLY A 222 17.21 5.06 4.02
C GLY A 222 16.37 6.04 3.19
N MET A 223 15.34 6.66 3.77
CA MET A 223 14.52 7.66 3.07
C MET A 223 15.35 8.91 2.72
N ARG A 224 15.15 9.45 1.52
CA ARG A 224 15.70 10.77 1.17
C ARG A 224 14.99 11.86 1.99
N PRO A 225 15.63 13.00 2.30
CA PRO A 225 15.07 14.01 3.20
C PRO A 225 13.65 14.46 2.85
N GLU A 226 13.33 14.62 1.57
CA GLU A 226 12.00 15.05 1.11
C GLU A 226 10.96 13.94 1.31
N VAL A 227 11.34 12.68 1.05
CA VAL A 227 10.48 11.51 1.30
C VAL A 227 10.28 11.29 2.79
N ARG A 228 11.31 11.57 3.60
CA ARG A 228 11.27 11.46 5.06
C ARG A 228 10.29 12.47 5.68
N GLN A 229 10.26 13.71 5.18
CA GLN A 229 9.27 14.71 5.56
C GLN A 229 7.83 14.28 5.23
N LEU A 230 7.62 13.70 4.05
CA LEU A 230 6.31 13.14 3.67
C LEU A 230 5.95 11.94 4.58
N TYR A 231 6.90 11.07 4.89
CA TYR A 231 6.71 9.96 5.83
C TYR A 231 6.30 10.44 7.21
N GLU A 232 6.99 11.43 7.78
CA GLU A 232 6.72 11.93 9.13
C GLU A 232 5.29 12.50 9.24
N ARG A 233 4.84 13.27 8.25
CA ARG A 233 3.45 13.76 8.20
C ARG A 233 2.41 12.64 8.04
N ILE A 234 2.72 11.60 7.28
CA ILE A 234 1.86 10.40 7.16
C ILE A 234 1.84 9.62 8.48
N HIS A 235 3.00 9.46 9.11
CA HIS A 235 3.14 8.78 10.39
C HIS A 235 2.34 9.47 11.49
N ASP A 236 2.41 10.80 11.58
CA ASP A 236 1.61 11.57 12.52
C ASP A 236 0.09 11.43 12.27
N ALA A 237 -0.34 11.46 11.00
CA ALA A 237 -1.75 11.27 10.63
C ALA A 237 -2.29 9.87 10.96
N VAL A 238 -1.47 8.82 10.76
CA VAL A 238 -1.80 7.44 11.14
C VAL A 238 -1.78 7.26 12.66
N SER A 239 -0.77 7.81 13.34
CA SER A 239 -0.62 7.76 14.81
C SER A 239 -1.75 8.46 15.55
N ALA A 240 -2.28 9.55 15.00
CA ALA A 240 -3.40 10.30 15.59
C ALA A 240 -4.73 9.53 15.56
N ASN A 241 -4.85 8.49 14.72
CA ASN A 241 -6.08 7.71 14.51
C ASN A 241 -5.81 6.21 14.68
N PRO A 242 -5.27 5.74 15.82
CA PRO A 242 -4.75 4.38 15.94
C PRO A 242 -5.83 3.32 15.67
N VAL A 243 -5.48 2.30 14.88
CA VAL A 243 -6.40 1.18 14.65
C VAL A 243 -6.54 0.40 15.96
N VAL A 244 -7.72 0.46 16.56
CA VAL A 244 -8.04 -0.35 17.74
C VAL A 244 -8.21 -1.80 17.30
N SER A 245 -7.27 -2.66 17.71
CA SER A 245 -7.31 -4.10 17.46
C SER A 245 -8.62 -4.72 17.96
N GLY A 246 -9.55 -5.01 17.05
CA GLY A 246 -10.82 -5.68 17.34
C GLY A 246 -12.07 -5.17 16.62
N THR A 247 -12.07 -3.99 16.00
CA THR A 247 -13.31 -3.39 15.42
C THR A 247 -13.51 -3.59 13.91
N ALA A 248 -12.49 -4.02 13.16
CA ALA A 248 -12.58 -4.27 11.72
C ALA A 248 -13.09 -5.68 11.33
N ALA A 249 -13.73 -6.41 12.26
CA ALA A 249 -14.32 -7.72 11.98
C ALA A 249 -15.38 -7.61 10.86
N VAL A 250 -15.01 -8.12 9.67
CA VAL A 250 -15.85 -8.19 8.48
C VAL A 250 -16.95 -9.23 8.68
N ALA A 251 -18.19 -8.82 8.41
CA ALA A 251 -19.38 -9.65 8.23
C ALA A 251 -20.25 -8.98 7.16
#